data_AF-A0A0M2V3T1-F1
#
_entry.id   AF-A0A0M2V3T1-F1
#
_cell.length_a   1.000
_cell.length_b   1.000
_cell.length_c   1.000
_cell.angle_alpha   90.00
_cell.angle_beta   90.00
_cell.angle_gamma   90.00
#
_symmetry.space_group_name_H-M   'P 1'
#
loop_
_entity.id
_entity.type
_entity.pdbx_description
1 polymer ?
#
loop_
_entity_poly.entity_id
_entity_poly.type
_entity_poly.pdbx_seq_one_letter_code
_entity_poly.pdbx_strand_id
1 'polypeptide(L)' 'MQTETITYLKEHANSLELREELVITKNGKPAFVIQSYADYEFQQETVALLKLLNLSEKSLQNAELSLEQAFE' A
#
# COMPACT_ATOMS: atom_id res chain seq x y z
N MET A 1 3.26 -4.22 -13.87
CA MET A 1 3.62 -5.30 -12.93
C MET A 1 4.32 -6.41 -13.70
N GLN A 2 5.60 -6.61 -13.41
CA GLN A 2 6.36 -7.74 -13.94
C GLN A 2 6.00 -9.02 -13.19
N THR A 3 6.28 -10.18 -13.78
CA THR A 3 6.00 -11.48 -13.15
C THR A 3 7.23 -12.37 -13.25
N GLU A 4 7.67 -12.88 -12.11
CA GLU A 4 8.84 -13.74 -11.99
C GLU A 4 8.55 -15.00 -11.17
N THR A 5 9.47 -15.95 -11.18
CA THR A 5 9.33 -17.19 -10.41
C THR A 5 9.87 -17.04 -9.00
N ILE A 6 9.41 -17.90 -8.09
CA ILE A 6 9.99 -18.02 -6.74
C ILE A 6 11.49 -18.38 -6.79
N THR A 7 11.95 -19.06 -7.84
CA THR A 7 13.37 -19.38 -8.03
C THR A 7 14.17 -18.13 -8.35
N TYR A 8 13.71 -17.32 -9.31
CA TYR A 8 14.34 -16.04 -9.67
C TYR A 8 14.53 -15.16 -8.44
N LEU A 9 13.47 -15.01 -7.63
CA LEU A 9 13.54 -14.20 -6.41
C LEU A 9 14.63 -14.70 -5.44
N LYS A 10 14.72 -16.01 -5.21
CA LYS A 10 15.72 -16.58 -4.29
C LYS A 10 17.14 -16.32 -4.76
N GLU A 11 17.37 -16.35 -6.07
CA GLU A 11 18.69 -16.15 -6.67
C GLU A 11 19.12 -14.67 -6.69
N HIS A 12 18.16 -13.75 -6.83
CA HIS A 12 18.44 -12.34 -7.11
C HIS A 12 18.04 -11.38 -5.97
N ALA A 13 17.52 -11.87 -4.84
CA ALA A 13 16.98 -11.04 -3.76
C ALA A 13 17.95 -9.94 -3.27
N ASN A 14 19.25 -10.21 -3.20
CA ASN A 14 20.24 -9.26 -2.68
C ASN A 14 20.51 -8.08 -3.63
N SER A 15 20.23 -8.22 -4.92
CA SER A 15 20.47 -7.19 -5.95
C SER A 15 19.17 -6.77 -6.66
N LEU A 16 18.02 -7.15 -6.11
CA LEU A 16 16.73 -6.88 -6.73
C LEU A 16 16.38 -5.40 -6.52
N GLU A 17 16.45 -4.62 -7.59
CA GLU A 17 15.94 -3.25 -7.62
C GLU A 17 14.53 -3.23 -8.21
N LEU A 18 13.55 -2.80 -7.41
CA LEU A 18 12.16 -2.73 -7.81
C LEU A 18 11.81 -1.32 -8.29
N ARG A 19 11.47 -1.19 -9.57
CA ARG A 19 10.89 0.05 -10.13
C ARG A 19 9.36 0.06 -10.07
N GLU A 20 8.77 -1.12 -10.02
CA GLU A 20 7.34 -1.38 -9.89
C GLU A 20 7.17 -2.71 -9.14
N GLU A 21 5.95 -2.98 -8.70
CA GLU A 21 5.58 -4.22 -8.00
C GLU A 21 5.85 -5.46 -8.88
N LEU A 22 6.42 -6.49 -8.26
CA LEU A 22 6.78 -7.76 -8.88
C LEU A 22 5.87 -8.89 -8.39
N VAL A 23 5.15 -9.53 -9.30
CA VAL A 23 4.36 -10.72 -9.00
C VAL A 23 5.26 -11.95 -8.98
N ILE A 24 5.20 -12.74 -7.92
CA ILE A 24 5.97 -13.98 -7.78
C ILE A 24 5.06 -15.17 -7.95
N THR A 25 5.45 -16.07 -8.85
CA THR A 25 4.75 -17.33 -9.11
C THR A 25 5.40 -18.51 -8.39
N LYS A 26 4.56 -19.44 -7.91
CA LYS A 26 4.97 -20.74 -7.38
C LYS A 26 4.17 -21.82 -8.12
N ASN A 27 4.87 -22.80 -8.70
CA ASN A 27 4.27 -23.84 -9.53
C ASN A 27 3.38 -23.26 -10.66
N GLY A 28 3.84 -22.19 -11.31
CA GLY A 28 3.13 -21.52 -12.41
C GLY A 28 1.92 -20.68 -12.00
N LYS A 29 1.64 -20.53 -10.69
CA LYS A 29 0.51 -19.72 -10.20
C LYS A 29 1.01 -18.50 -9.41
N PRO A 30 0.43 -17.30 -9.60
CA PRO A 30 0.71 -16.15 -8.74
C PRO A 30 0.47 -16.50 -7.27
N ALA A 31 1.42 -16.12 -6.41
CA ALA A 31 1.39 -16.45 -4.99
C ALA A 31 1.74 -15.26 -4.10
N PHE A 32 2.65 -14.39 -4.54
CA PHE A 32 3.09 -13.23 -3.78
C PHE A 32 3.23 -12.00 -4.67
N VAL A 33 3.24 -10.83 -4.06
CA VAL A 33 3.68 -9.57 -4.68
C VAL A 33 4.80 -9.01 -3.81
N ILE A 34 5.86 -8.55 -4.45
CA ILE A 34 6.98 -7.88 -3.80
C ILE A 34 7.02 -6.45 -4.31
N GLN A 35 7.22 -5.51 -3.39
CA GLN A 35 7.33 -4.09 -3.68
C GLN A 35 8.43 -3.48 -2.82
N SER A 36 8.85 -2.26 -3.16
CA SER A 36 9.78 -1.53 -2.32
C SER A 36 9.12 -1.19 -0.98
N TYR A 37 9.91 -1.10 0.08
CA TYR A 37 9.37 -0.74 1.40
C TYR A 37 8.81 0.69 1.41
N ALA A 38 9.48 1.62 0.72
CA ALA A 38 9.03 3.00 0.60
C ALA A 38 7.66 3.11 -0.08
N ASP A 39 7.44 2.37 -1.17
CA ASP A 39 6.13 2.35 -1.84
C ASP A 39 5.06 1.73 -0.94
N TYR A 40 5.39 0.66 -0.20
CA TYR A 40 4.49 0.06 0.77
C TYR A 40 4.07 1.05 1.86
N GLU A 41 5.03 1.76 2.48
CA GLU A 41 4.75 2.77 3.50
C GLU A 41 3.88 3.90 2.94
N PHE A 42 4.22 4.43 1.76
CA PHE A 42 3.44 5.47 1.11
C PHE A 42 1.99 5.03 0.83
N GLN A 43 1.79 3.79 0.39
CA GLN A 43 0.45 3.20 0.23
C GLN A 43 -0.29 3.11 1.57
N GLN A 44 0.37 2.67 2.65
CA GLN A 44 -0.25 2.57 3.98
C GLN A 44 -0.67 3.95 4.52
N GLU A 45 0.20 4.95 4.40
CA GLU A 45 -0.09 6.33 4.80
C GLU A 45 -1.25 6.93 3.99
N THR A 46 -1.26 6.71 2.69
CA THR A 46 -2.34 7.16 1.81
C THR A 46 -3.68 6.55 2.22
N VAL A 47 -3.71 5.24 2.50
CA VAL A 47 -4.93 4.57 2.98
C VAL A 47 -5.37 5.11 4.35
N ALA A 48 -4.42 5.40 5.25
CA ALA A 48 -4.73 6.00 6.54
C ALA A 48 -5.35 7.40 6.38
N LEU A 49 -4.79 8.24 5.51
CA LEU A 49 -5.32 9.56 5.21
C LEU A 49 -6.74 9.48 4.64
N LEU A 50 -6.99 8.59 3.68
CA LEU A 50 -8.33 8.40 3.11
C LEU A 50 -9.36 7.97 4.18
N LYS A 51 -8.95 7.14 5.15
CA LYS A 51 -9.81 6.76 6.29
C LYS A 51 -10.13 7.97 7.17
N LEU A 52 -9.14 8.82 7.46
CA LEU A 52 -9.35 10.04 8.25
C LEU A 52 -10.33 10.98 7.55
N LEU A 53 -10.14 11.23 6.24
CA LEU A 53 -11.04 12.06 5.44
C LEU A 53 -12.48 11.50 5.46
N ASN A 54 -12.65 10.19 5.31
CA ASN A 54 -13.97 9.56 5.36
C ASN A 54 -14.64 9.71 6.75
N LEU A 55 -13.86 9.62 7.83
CA LEU A 55 -14.35 9.85 9.19
C LEU A 55 -14.76 11.30 9.40
N SER A 56 -13.95 12.26 8.93
CA SER A 56 -14.27 13.69 9.00
C SER A 56 -15.56 14.01 8.23
N GLU A 57 -15.74 13.48 7.02
CA GLU A 57 -16.97 13.65 6.24
C GLU A 57 -18.21 13.14 6.99
N LYS A 58 -18.12 11.96 7.61
CA LYS A 58 -19.22 11.39 8.42
C LYS A 58 -19.52 12.22 9.66
N SER A 59 -18.49 12.72 10.34
CA SER A 59 -18.65 13.55 11.54
C SER A 59 -19.37 14.86 11.22
N LEU A 60 -19.04 15.50 10.08
CA LEU A 60 -19.73 16.69 9.60
C LEU A 60 -21.20 16.42 9.26
N GLN A 61 -21.52 15.29 8.62
CA GLN A 61 -22.90 14.91 8.32
C GLN A 61 -23.74 14.67 9.58
N ASN A 62 -23.12 14.13 10.63
CA ASN A 62 -23.78 13.85 11.91
C ASN A 62 -23.77 15.05 12.87
N ALA A 63 -23.18 16.19 12.49
CA ALA A 63 -22.95 17.36 13.34
C ALA A 63 -22.21 17.04 14.66
N GLU A 64 -21.36 16.01 14.66
CA GLU A 64 -20.62 15.55 15.85
C GLU A 64 -19.39 16.41 16.17
N LEU A 65 -18.80 17.06 15.15
CA LEU A 65 -17.73 18.06 15.28
C LEU A 65 -17.90 19.15 14.22
N SER A 66 -17.82 20.41 14.63
CA SER A 66 -17.74 21.54 13.69
C SER A 66 -16.32 21.73 13.16
N LEU A 67 -16.17 22.35 11.97
CA LEU A 67 -14.86 22.67 11.40
C LEU A 67 -14.06 23.59 12.34
N GLU A 68 -14.68 24.56 13.00
CA GLU A 68 -13.98 25.42 13.98
C GLU A 68 -13.40 24.61 15.16
N GLN A 69 -14.09 23.57 15.64
CA GLN A 69 -13.62 22.75 16.77
C GLN A 69 -12.51 21.77 16.40
N ALA A 70 -12.33 21.45 15.12
CA ALA A 70 -11.32 20.49 14.67
C ALA A 70 -9.93 21.13 14.43
N PHE A 71 -9.87 22.47 14.28
CA PHE A 71 -8.66 23.21 13.96
C PHE A 71 -8.20 24.20 15.06
N GLU A 72 -8.89 24.24 16.20
CA GLU A 72 -8.40 24.80 17.48
C GLU A 72 -7.72 23.71 18.33
#